data_AF-A0A8J6NMG3-F1
#
_entry.id   AF-A0A8J6NMG3-F1
#
_cell.length_a   1.000
_cell.length_b   1.000
_cell.length_c   1.000
_cell.angle_alpha   90.00
_cell.angle_beta   90.00
_cell.angle_gamma   90.00
#
_symmetry.space_group_name_H-M   'P 1'
#
loop_
_entity.id
_entity.type
_entity.pdbx_description
1 polymer ?
#
loop_
_entity_poly.entity_id
_entity_poly.type
_entity_poly.pdbx_seq_one_letter_code
_entity_poly.pdbx_strand_id
1 'polypeptide(L)'
;MKKILSISLGSESRDHSTIHEFLGEKCEITRKGFNADIDKAIEAYAAYDGKVDAFGVGGIEFYLGVGERRYYFKEARKIRAAIKKSKVGDGNGIKGLLVKRALQALEVKLNEEGKTLKGMKALKTNAVDRYVMAAALVEAGCDTTFGDLMFSLNLPIPIRSLSGVRFMAAALLPFITKMPFKWFYPLGSEQDNDPEPKWTKYYEEATVLAGDFVSIRASMPDDLKGKIVLTNTTTAKNVEELRERGLHILVTSTPRLEGRTFGTNVMEATLRALIDKPDDQITEADFLDMIERIPLEPNIEVLN
;
A
#
# COMPACT_ATOMS: atom_id res chain seq x y z
N MET A 1 2.50 20.98 17.94
CA MET A 1 2.43 19.51 17.86
C MET A 1 1.23 19.14 17.00
N LYS A 2 1.47 18.49 15.86
CA LYS A 2 0.45 17.99 14.95
C LYS A 2 -0.08 16.64 15.43
N LYS A 3 -1.38 16.41 15.28
CA LYS A 3 -2.06 15.14 15.61
C LYS A 3 -2.56 14.45 14.34
N ILE A 4 -2.05 13.26 14.08
CA ILE A 4 -2.41 12.43 12.94
C ILE A 4 -3.07 11.17 13.46
N LEU A 5 -4.32 10.94 13.07
CA LEU A 5 -5.07 9.74 13.44
C LEU A 5 -5.39 8.92 12.20
N SER A 6 -4.82 7.74 12.08
CA SER A 6 -5.23 6.77 11.08
C SER A 6 -6.32 5.86 11.65
N ILE A 7 -7.48 5.86 11.01
CA ILE A 7 -8.58 4.93 11.26
C ILE A 7 -8.55 3.89 10.14
N SER A 8 -8.36 2.63 10.51
CA SER A 8 -8.09 1.53 9.60
C SER A 8 -9.16 0.44 9.71
N LEU A 9 -9.68 -0.04 8.58
CA LEU A 9 -10.55 -1.23 8.53
C LEU A 9 -9.79 -2.56 8.76
N GLY A 10 -8.46 -2.53 8.78
CA GLY A 10 -7.63 -3.69 9.17
C GLY A 10 -7.69 -4.03 10.66
N SER A 11 -6.95 -5.09 11.04
CA SER A 11 -6.90 -5.62 12.40
C SER A 11 -6.46 -4.57 13.45
N GLU A 12 -7.05 -4.64 14.64
CA GLU A 12 -6.66 -3.87 15.84
C GLU A 12 -5.37 -4.40 16.48
N SER A 13 -4.98 -5.66 16.22
CA SER A 13 -3.69 -6.23 16.64
C SER A 13 -2.49 -5.43 16.13
N ARG A 14 -2.74 -4.61 15.11
CA ARG A 14 -1.79 -3.74 14.42
C ARG A 14 -1.86 -2.29 14.94
N ASP A 15 -2.52 -2.01 16.06
CA ASP A 15 -2.60 -0.67 16.62
C ASP A 15 -1.27 -0.21 17.22
N HIS A 16 -0.97 1.07 17.05
CA HIS A 16 0.30 1.64 17.47
C HIS A 16 0.25 3.16 17.49
N SER A 17 1.09 3.77 18.33
CA SER A 17 1.25 5.22 18.42
C SER A 17 2.72 5.57 18.60
N THR A 18 3.16 6.61 17.92
CA THR A 18 4.52 7.14 18.01
C THR A 18 4.51 8.67 17.97
N ILE A 19 5.59 9.29 18.42
CA ILE A 19 5.84 10.72 18.26
C ILE A 19 7.13 10.88 17.49
N HIS A 20 7.07 11.56 16.34
CA HIS A 20 8.24 11.83 15.52
C HIS A 20 8.32 13.30 15.17
N GLU A 21 9.53 13.83 15.02
CA GLU A 21 9.74 15.22 14.63
C GLU A 21 10.04 15.31 13.14
N PHE A 22 9.24 16.10 12.42
CA PHE A 22 9.42 16.36 10.99
C PHE A 22 9.56 17.86 10.78
N LEU A 23 10.67 18.29 10.18
CA LEU A 23 10.93 19.72 9.90
C LEU A 23 10.80 20.62 11.14
N GLY A 24 11.20 20.13 12.32
CA GLY A 24 11.07 20.84 13.59
C GLY A 24 9.67 20.81 14.23
N GLU A 25 8.68 20.15 13.59
CA GLU A 25 7.32 20.00 14.10
C GLU A 25 7.11 18.57 14.63
N LYS A 26 6.75 18.46 15.92
CA LYS A 26 6.40 17.17 16.53
C LYS A 26 5.05 16.69 16.02
N CYS A 27 5.02 15.47 15.52
CA CYS A 27 3.83 14.79 15.00
C CYS A 27 3.53 13.57 15.87
N GLU A 28 2.39 13.61 16.55
CA GLU A 28 1.80 12.44 17.22
C GLU A 28 1.02 11.64 16.16
N ILE A 29 1.48 10.43 15.86
CA ILE A 29 0.92 9.57 14.83
C ILE A 29 0.35 8.31 15.49
N THR A 30 -0.97 8.14 15.40
CA THR A 30 -1.68 6.97 15.95
C THR A 30 -2.40 6.22 14.84
N ARG A 31 -2.30 4.89 14.81
CA ARG A 31 -3.16 4.01 14.01
C ARG A 31 -4.09 3.22 14.91
N LYS A 32 -5.39 3.25 14.61
CA LYS A 32 -6.44 2.44 15.24
C LYS A 32 -7.18 1.57 14.22
N GLY A 33 -7.28 0.28 14.51
CA GLY A 33 -7.98 -0.73 13.75
C GLY A 33 -9.44 -0.84 14.18
N PHE A 34 -10.31 -1.14 13.22
CA PHE A 34 -11.76 -1.26 13.42
C PHE A 34 -12.30 -2.60 12.90
N ASN A 35 -11.43 -3.56 12.54
CA ASN A 35 -11.80 -4.94 12.22
C ASN A 35 -12.96 -5.07 11.20
N ALA A 36 -12.87 -4.33 10.09
CA ALA A 36 -13.90 -4.25 9.05
C ALA A 36 -15.28 -3.70 9.49
N ASP A 37 -15.39 -3.12 10.69
CA ASP A 37 -16.61 -2.44 11.19
C ASP A 37 -16.66 -1.00 10.65
N ILE A 38 -17.29 -0.85 9.49
CA ILE A 38 -17.33 0.41 8.74
C ILE A 38 -18.16 1.47 9.46
N ASP A 39 -19.23 1.07 10.14
CA ASP A 39 -20.11 2.01 10.83
C ASP A 39 -19.39 2.61 12.04
N LYS A 40 -18.69 1.79 12.86
CA LYS A 40 -17.82 2.31 13.94
C LYS A 40 -16.68 3.16 13.42
N ALA A 41 -16.07 2.81 12.28
CA ALA A 41 -15.04 3.62 11.68
C ALA A 41 -15.57 5.01 11.28
N ILE A 42 -16.77 5.08 10.68
CA ILE A 42 -17.45 6.34 10.31
C ILE A 42 -17.78 7.17 11.56
N GLU A 43 -18.31 6.55 12.61
CA GLU A 43 -18.56 7.21 13.90
C GLU A 43 -17.27 7.80 14.48
N ALA A 44 -16.17 7.06 14.40
CA ALA A 44 -14.87 7.54 14.85
C ALA A 44 -14.39 8.74 14.01
N TYR A 45 -14.49 8.70 12.67
CA TYR A 45 -14.15 9.86 11.84
C TYR A 45 -14.96 11.09 12.25
N ALA A 46 -16.27 10.96 12.39
CA ALA A 46 -17.14 12.06 12.81
C ALA A 46 -16.81 12.59 14.22
N ALA A 47 -16.46 11.70 15.15
CA ALA A 47 -16.14 12.07 16.53
C ALA A 47 -14.80 12.80 16.68
N TYR A 48 -13.82 12.51 15.82
CA TYR A 48 -12.48 13.10 15.86
C TYR A 48 -12.29 14.25 14.84
N ASP A 49 -13.23 14.47 13.92
CA ASP A 49 -13.13 15.52 12.91
C ASP A 49 -13.05 16.91 13.55
N GLY A 50 -12.03 17.68 13.16
CA GLY A 50 -11.67 18.95 13.77
C GLY A 50 -10.96 18.87 15.13
N LYS A 51 -10.70 17.66 15.65
CA LYS A 51 -9.87 17.42 16.86
C LYS A 51 -8.45 16.93 16.53
N VAL A 52 -8.23 16.51 15.29
CA VAL A 52 -6.93 16.09 14.75
C VAL A 52 -6.58 16.95 13.53
N ASP A 53 -5.29 17.13 13.24
CA ASP A 53 -4.85 17.90 12.08
C ASP A 53 -5.12 17.15 10.77
N ALA A 54 -4.92 15.83 10.77
CA ALA A 54 -5.18 15.00 9.61
C ALA A 54 -5.60 13.57 9.95
N PHE A 55 -6.40 12.99 9.05
CA PHE A 55 -6.78 11.59 9.07
C PHE A 55 -6.02 10.78 8.02
N GLY A 56 -5.62 9.57 8.40
CA GLY A 56 -5.17 8.54 7.46
C GLY A 56 -6.23 7.45 7.26
N VAL A 57 -6.79 7.30 6.06
CA VAL A 57 -7.79 6.27 5.76
C VAL A 57 -7.12 4.93 5.45
N GLY A 58 -7.23 3.97 6.38
CA GLY A 58 -6.56 2.67 6.28
C GLY A 58 -7.51 1.53 5.93
N GLY A 59 -7.00 0.52 5.21
CA GLY A 59 -7.78 -0.66 4.82
C GLY A 59 -8.82 -0.41 3.72
N ILE A 60 -8.94 0.82 3.23
CA ILE A 60 -9.72 1.19 2.05
C ILE A 60 -9.14 2.50 1.49
N GLU A 61 -9.31 2.71 0.18
CA GLU A 61 -8.95 3.96 -0.49
C GLU A 61 -10.21 4.67 -0.99
N PHE A 62 -10.18 6.00 -1.16
CA PHE A 62 -11.30 6.77 -1.69
C PHE A 62 -11.68 6.34 -3.10
N TYR A 63 -10.69 5.96 -3.90
CA TYR A 63 -10.89 5.35 -5.21
C TYR A 63 -9.76 4.40 -5.57
N LEU A 64 -10.07 3.42 -6.41
CA LEU A 64 -9.11 2.65 -7.18
C LEU A 64 -8.78 3.42 -8.47
N GLY A 65 -7.52 3.82 -8.64
CA GLY A 65 -7.05 4.49 -9.85
C GLY A 65 -6.48 3.47 -10.83
N VAL A 66 -7.02 3.37 -12.04
CA VAL A 66 -6.51 2.49 -13.11
C VAL A 66 -6.35 3.30 -14.39
N GLY A 67 -5.09 3.61 -14.73
CA GLY A 67 -4.78 4.63 -15.72
C GLY A 67 -5.41 5.97 -15.32
N GLU A 68 -6.16 6.57 -16.24
CA GLU A 68 -6.85 7.85 -16.00
C GLU A 68 -8.22 7.68 -15.32
N ARG A 69 -8.70 6.45 -15.13
CA ARG A 69 -10.04 6.19 -14.57
C ARG A 69 -9.97 5.99 -13.06
N ARG A 70 -10.97 6.52 -12.36
CA ARG A 70 -11.16 6.37 -10.91
C ARG A 70 -12.45 5.61 -10.64
N TYR A 71 -12.38 4.58 -9.81
CA TYR A 71 -13.51 3.75 -9.42
C TYR A 71 -13.73 3.85 -7.91
N TYR A 72 -14.95 4.18 -7.50
CA TYR A 72 -15.26 4.54 -6.11
C TYR A 72 -16.19 3.51 -5.49
N PHE A 73 -15.74 2.87 -4.40
CA PHE A 73 -16.61 2.03 -3.57
C PHE A 73 -17.66 2.87 -2.83
N LYS A 74 -18.80 2.27 -2.50
CA LYS A 74 -19.88 2.95 -1.78
C LYS A 74 -19.45 3.37 -0.37
N GLU A 75 -18.69 2.51 0.29
CA GLU A 75 -18.21 2.68 1.66
C GLU A 75 -17.17 3.80 1.76
N ALA A 76 -16.28 3.88 0.78
CA ALA A 76 -15.28 4.95 0.69
C ALA A 76 -15.93 6.35 0.59
N ARG A 77 -17.06 6.46 -0.15
CA ARG A 77 -17.84 7.71 -0.22
C ARG A 77 -18.43 8.10 1.14
N LYS A 78 -18.93 7.12 1.92
CA LYS A 78 -19.46 7.38 3.26
C LYS A 78 -18.38 7.89 4.21
N ILE A 79 -17.20 7.27 4.19
CA ILE A 79 -16.05 7.70 4.99
C ILE A 79 -15.64 9.14 4.62
N ARG A 80 -15.48 9.43 3.32
CA ARG A 80 -15.15 10.79 2.87
C ARG A 80 -16.20 11.81 3.31
N ALA A 81 -17.48 11.43 3.28
CA ALA A 81 -18.57 12.31 3.70
C ALA A 81 -18.58 12.59 5.21
N ALA A 82 -17.98 11.73 6.05
CA ALA A 82 -17.91 11.93 7.50
C ALA A 82 -16.84 12.95 7.93
N ILE A 83 -15.84 13.22 7.08
CA ILE A 83 -14.72 14.12 7.38
C ILE A 83 -14.99 15.48 6.71
N LYS A 84 -15.10 16.54 7.51
CA LYS A 84 -15.45 17.89 7.03
C LYS A 84 -14.39 18.94 7.32
N LYS A 85 -13.64 18.80 8.44
CA LYS A 85 -12.74 19.83 8.95
C LYS A 85 -11.27 19.43 8.85
N SER A 86 -10.94 18.24 9.31
CA SER A 86 -9.57 17.73 9.31
C SER A 86 -9.12 17.38 7.90
N LYS A 87 -7.83 17.53 7.63
CA LYS A 87 -7.24 17.07 6.36
C LYS A 87 -7.33 15.55 6.26
N VAL A 88 -7.24 15.00 5.06
CA VAL A 88 -7.34 13.54 4.91
C VAL A 88 -6.52 12.97 3.75
N GLY A 89 -5.74 11.94 4.05
CA GLY A 89 -5.00 11.13 3.08
C GLY A 89 -5.46 9.67 3.10
N ASP A 90 -5.63 9.08 1.92
CA ASP A 90 -5.88 7.65 1.72
C ASP A 90 -4.68 6.94 1.07
N GLY A 91 -3.61 7.68 0.77
CA GLY A 91 -2.39 7.20 0.15
C GLY A 91 -2.34 7.44 -1.36
N ASN A 92 -3.45 7.79 -2.02
CA ASN A 92 -3.48 8.03 -3.46
C ASN A 92 -2.59 9.21 -3.88
N GLY A 93 -2.35 10.18 -2.99
CA GLY A 93 -1.53 11.36 -3.30
C GLY A 93 -0.03 11.07 -3.41
N ILE A 94 0.47 10.03 -2.74
CA ILE A 94 1.92 9.79 -2.63
C ILE A 94 2.38 8.40 -3.05
N LYS A 95 1.48 7.40 -3.13
CA LYS A 95 1.89 6.01 -3.40
C LYS A 95 2.63 5.84 -4.72
N GLY A 96 2.30 6.63 -5.74
CA GLY A 96 2.98 6.63 -7.04
C GLY A 96 4.40 7.20 -6.97
N LEU A 97 4.59 8.28 -6.20
CA LEU A 97 5.89 8.91 -5.99
C LEU A 97 6.84 7.96 -5.24
N LEU A 98 6.34 7.38 -4.15
CA LEU A 98 7.12 6.53 -3.27
C LEU A 98 7.49 5.19 -3.91
N VAL A 99 6.61 4.57 -4.70
CA VAL A 99 6.95 3.31 -5.38
C VAL A 99 7.99 3.49 -6.48
N LYS A 100 7.99 4.63 -7.18
CA LYS A 100 9.03 4.96 -8.16
C LYS A 100 10.40 5.09 -7.49
N ARG A 101 10.46 5.81 -6.36
CA ARG A 101 11.69 5.90 -5.54
C ARG A 101 12.15 4.54 -5.04
N ALA A 102 11.23 3.68 -4.58
CA ALA A 102 11.55 2.33 -4.15
C ALA A 102 12.18 1.46 -5.26
N LEU A 103 11.65 1.53 -6.48
CA LEU A 103 12.19 0.81 -7.63
C LEU A 103 13.54 1.38 -8.08
N GLN A 104 13.72 2.70 -8.05
CA GLN A 104 15.02 3.33 -8.33
C GLN A 104 16.09 2.90 -7.33
N ALA A 105 15.78 2.92 -6.03
CA ALA A 105 16.69 2.47 -4.99
C ALA A 105 17.01 0.97 -5.12
N LEU A 106 16.00 0.15 -5.47
CA LEU A 106 16.20 -1.27 -5.73
C LEU A 106 17.08 -1.52 -6.96
N GLU A 107 16.92 -0.76 -8.04
CA GLU A 107 17.78 -0.87 -9.23
C GLU A 107 19.25 -0.58 -8.87
N VAL A 108 19.51 0.50 -8.13
CA VAL A 108 20.85 0.83 -7.64
C VAL A 108 21.42 -0.33 -6.83
N LYS A 109 20.64 -0.88 -5.89
CA LYS A 109 21.06 -2.02 -5.07
C LYS A 109 21.39 -3.26 -5.92
N LEU A 110 20.56 -3.57 -6.91
CA LEU A 110 20.78 -4.72 -7.79
C LEU A 110 22.00 -4.54 -8.69
N ASN A 111 22.29 -3.32 -9.12
CA ASN A 111 23.46 -3.03 -9.95
C ASN A 111 24.77 -3.30 -9.17
N GLU A 112 24.81 -3.13 -7.84
CA GLU A 112 25.94 -3.54 -7.00
C GLU A 112 26.24 -5.05 -7.10
N GLU A 113 25.23 -5.86 -7.40
CA GLU A 113 25.32 -7.31 -7.58
C GLU A 113 25.44 -7.73 -9.05
N GLY A 114 25.61 -6.77 -9.98
CA GLY A 114 25.63 -7.04 -11.42
C GLY A 114 24.28 -7.48 -11.99
N LYS A 115 23.17 -7.18 -11.29
CA LYS A 115 21.78 -7.48 -11.70
C LYS A 115 21.03 -6.20 -12.08
N THR A 116 19.88 -6.35 -12.72
CA THR A 116 18.96 -5.24 -13.10
C THR A 116 17.52 -5.72 -13.05
N LEU A 117 16.58 -4.81 -12.79
CA LEU A 117 15.13 -5.07 -12.89
C LEU A 117 14.69 -5.33 -14.33
N LYS A 118 15.45 -4.87 -15.33
CA LYS A 118 15.11 -5.04 -16.74
C LYS A 118 15.09 -6.52 -17.13
N GLY A 119 13.94 -6.99 -17.61
CA GLY A 119 13.69 -8.39 -17.96
C GLY A 119 13.47 -9.32 -16.76
N MET A 120 13.56 -8.81 -15.54
CA MET A 120 13.33 -9.60 -14.33
C MET A 120 11.83 -9.94 -14.24
N LYS A 121 11.52 -11.21 -13.95
CA LYS A 121 10.13 -11.66 -13.81
C LYS A 121 9.53 -11.14 -12.52
N ALA A 122 8.40 -10.46 -12.64
CA ALA A 122 7.65 -9.92 -11.51
C ALA A 122 6.24 -10.51 -11.45
N LEU A 123 5.78 -10.82 -10.23
CA LEU A 123 4.39 -11.13 -9.93
C LEU A 123 3.80 -9.97 -9.15
N LYS A 124 2.81 -9.29 -9.74
CA LYS A 124 1.99 -8.28 -9.07
C LYS A 124 0.65 -8.90 -8.70
N THR A 125 0.46 -9.26 -7.43
CA THR A 125 -0.69 -10.07 -6.96
C THR A 125 -2.04 -9.44 -7.30
N ASN A 126 -2.16 -8.14 -7.07
CA ASN A 126 -3.28 -7.33 -7.51
C ASN A 126 -2.70 -6.06 -8.13
N ALA A 127 -3.11 -5.71 -9.34
CA ALA A 127 -2.64 -4.53 -10.05
C ALA A 127 -3.61 -3.36 -9.85
N VAL A 128 -4.91 -3.63 -9.78
CA VAL A 128 -5.95 -2.61 -9.66
C VAL A 128 -5.87 -1.81 -8.35
N ASP A 129 -5.53 -2.47 -7.23
CA ASP A 129 -5.38 -1.83 -5.92
C ASP A 129 -4.29 -0.74 -5.90
N ARG A 130 -3.20 -1.00 -6.63
CA ARG A 130 -2.01 -0.14 -6.70
C ARG A 130 -1.49 -0.10 -8.13
N TYR A 131 -2.33 0.41 -9.05
CA TYR A 131 -1.99 0.46 -10.47
C TYR A 131 -0.69 1.20 -10.75
N VAL A 132 -0.38 2.23 -9.96
CA VAL A 132 0.87 2.97 -10.09
C VAL A 132 2.11 2.11 -9.82
N MET A 133 2.03 1.11 -8.92
CA MET A 133 3.10 0.14 -8.69
C MET A 133 3.21 -0.83 -9.88
N ALA A 134 2.07 -1.30 -10.39
CA ALA A 134 2.02 -2.13 -11.58
C ALA A 134 2.65 -1.41 -12.80
N ALA A 135 2.32 -0.13 -12.99
CA ALA A 135 2.89 0.69 -14.05
C ALA A 135 4.40 0.92 -13.85
N ALA A 136 4.83 1.21 -12.61
CA ALA A 136 6.24 1.47 -12.31
C ALA A 136 7.11 0.22 -12.52
N LEU A 137 6.61 -1.00 -12.24
CA LEU A 137 7.34 -2.25 -12.54
C LEU A 137 7.59 -2.42 -14.05
N VAL A 138 6.57 -2.12 -14.86
CA VAL A 138 6.68 -2.18 -16.33
C VAL A 138 7.60 -1.10 -16.86
N GLU A 139 7.53 0.11 -16.30
CA GLU A 139 8.43 1.23 -16.61
C GLU A 139 9.90 0.91 -16.27
N ALA A 140 10.13 0.20 -15.15
CA ALA A 140 11.45 -0.33 -14.76
C ALA A 140 11.92 -1.52 -15.63
N GLY A 141 11.09 -1.98 -16.57
CA GLY A 141 11.43 -3.02 -17.53
C GLY A 141 11.20 -4.46 -17.05
N CYS A 142 10.47 -4.68 -15.95
CA CYS A 142 10.16 -6.03 -15.47
C CYS A 142 9.16 -6.76 -16.40
N ASP A 143 9.38 -8.06 -16.61
CA ASP A 143 8.39 -8.95 -17.23
C ASP A 143 7.30 -9.29 -16.19
N THR A 144 6.23 -8.51 -16.19
CA THR A 144 5.25 -8.51 -15.10
C THR A 144 4.00 -9.33 -15.42
N THR A 145 3.70 -10.29 -14.54
CA THR A 145 2.41 -10.97 -14.48
C THR A 145 1.51 -10.28 -13.45
N PHE A 146 0.32 -9.88 -13.86
CA PHE A 146 -0.71 -9.30 -13.01
C PHE A 146 -1.72 -10.37 -12.61
N GLY A 147 -1.92 -10.53 -11.31
CA GLY A 147 -2.67 -11.63 -10.72
C GLY A 147 -4.11 -11.29 -10.35
N ASP A 148 -4.64 -10.15 -10.76
CA ASP A 148 -5.94 -9.63 -10.31
C ASP A 148 -7.07 -10.66 -10.34
N LEU A 149 -7.21 -11.41 -11.45
CA LEU A 149 -8.22 -12.46 -11.61
C LEU A 149 -7.92 -13.70 -10.73
N MET A 150 -6.64 -14.03 -10.56
CA MET A 150 -6.19 -15.19 -9.78
C MET A 150 -6.41 -14.97 -8.29
N PHE A 151 -5.92 -13.84 -7.75
CA PHE A 151 -5.93 -13.58 -6.32
C PHE A 151 -7.23 -12.94 -5.82
N SER A 152 -7.95 -12.18 -6.66
CA SER A 152 -9.19 -11.51 -6.22
C SER A 152 -10.46 -12.29 -6.57
N LEU A 153 -10.45 -13.05 -7.67
CA LEU A 153 -11.63 -13.76 -8.19
C LEU A 153 -11.44 -15.27 -8.28
N ASN A 154 -10.27 -15.78 -7.88
CA ASN A 154 -9.93 -17.21 -7.93
C ASN A 154 -10.07 -17.83 -9.34
N LEU A 155 -9.81 -17.03 -10.39
CA LEU A 155 -9.84 -17.48 -11.79
C LEU A 155 -8.41 -17.69 -12.29
N PRO A 156 -8.08 -18.83 -12.92
CA PRO A 156 -6.70 -19.21 -13.30
C PRO A 156 -6.19 -18.47 -14.56
N ILE A 157 -6.43 -17.17 -14.66
CA ILE A 157 -6.15 -16.35 -15.84
C ILE A 157 -5.12 -15.28 -15.49
N PRO A 158 -3.86 -15.41 -15.93
CA PRO A 158 -2.85 -14.38 -15.74
C PRO A 158 -3.06 -13.23 -16.74
N ILE A 159 -2.85 -12.00 -16.29
CA ILE A 159 -2.83 -10.82 -17.18
C ILE A 159 -1.37 -10.43 -17.41
N ARG A 160 -0.97 -10.21 -18.66
CA ARG A 160 0.44 -9.98 -19.06
C ARG A 160 0.71 -8.56 -19.58
N SER A 161 -0.25 -7.65 -19.48
CA SER A 161 -0.09 -6.27 -19.95
C SER A 161 -0.94 -5.28 -19.16
N LEU A 162 -0.45 -4.04 -19.03
CA LEU A 162 -1.21 -2.95 -18.42
C LEU A 162 -2.49 -2.63 -19.20
N SER A 163 -2.50 -2.80 -20.53
CA SER A 163 -3.71 -2.68 -21.34
C SER A 163 -4.75 -3.75 -20.97
N GLY A 164 -4.31 -4.98 -20.71
CA GLY A 164 -5.18 -6.04 -20.20
C GLY A 164 -5.78 -5.70 -18.84
N VAL A 165 -4.97 -5.17 -17.91
CA VAL A 165 -5.44 -4.68 -16.60
C VAL A 165 -6.49 -3.58 -16.79
N ARG A 166 -6.22 -2.60 -17.67
CA ARG A 166 -7.18 -1.51 -17.95
C ARG A 166 -8.50 -2.02 -18.53
N PHE A 167 -8.46 -2.97 -19.46
CA PHE A 167 -9.65 -3.57 -20.06
C PHE A 167 -10.46 -4.33 -19.01
N MET A 168 -9.82 -5.21 -18.24
CA MET A 168 -10.46 -5.96 -17.16
C MET A 168 -11.09 -5.01 -16.14
N ALA A 169 -10.35 -3.99 -15.67
CA ALA A 169 -10.84 -3.01 -14.72
C ALA A 169 -12.07 -2.27 -15.26
N ALA A 170 -12.03 -1.83 -16.52
CA ALA A 170 -13.16 -1.17 -17.17
C ALA A 170 -14.42 -2.05 -17.28
N ALA A 171 -14.23 -3.36 -17.47
CA ALA A 171 -15.34 -4.31 -17.55
C ALA A 171 -15.92 -4.67 -16.16
N LEU A 172 -15.06 -4.89 -15.16
CA LEU A 172 -15.46 -5.48 -13.88
C LEU A 172 -15.72 -4.45 -12.77
N LEU A 173 -14.91 -3.38 -12.67
CA LEU A 173 -15.00 -2.44 -11.55
C LEU A 173 -16.33 -1.67 -11.44
N PRO A 174 -17.07 -1.34 -12.53
CA PRO A 174 -18.39 -0.74 -12.40
C PRO A 174 -19.41 -1.60 -11.63
N PHE A 175 -19.21 -2.92 -11.61
CA PHE A 175 -20.03 -3.86 -10.86
C PHE A 175 -19.42 -4.16 -9.49
N ILE A 176 -18.10 -4.42 -9.43
CA ILE A 176 -17.40 -4.73 -8.18
C ILE A 176 -17.55 -3.61 -7.15
N THR A 177 -17.45 -2.34 -7.56
CA THR A 177 -17.56 -1.20 -6.64
C THR A 177 -18.95 -0.99 -6.02
N LYS A 178 -19.96 -1.77 -6.45
CA LYS A 178 -21.29 -1.80 -5.86
C LYS A 178 -21.46 -2.91 -4.81
N MET A 179 -20.52 -3.85 -4.73
CA MET A 179 -20.51 -4.95 -3.77
C MET A 179 -19.66 -4.58 -2.54
N PRO A 180 -19.84 -5.27 -1.40
CA PRO A 180 -19.06 -5.02 -0.20
C PRO A 180 -17.56 -5.16 -0.45
N PHE A 181 -16.77 -4.15 -0.09
CA PHE A 181 -15.32 -4.13 -0.34
C PHE A 181 -14.60 -5.37 0.26
N LYS A 182 -15.03 -5.81 1.44
CA LYS A 182 -14.48 -6.98 2.15
C LYS A 182 -14.56 -8.31 1.37
N TRP A 183 -15.37 -8.41 0.32
CA TRP A 183 -15.45 -9.62 -0.51
C TRP A 183 -14.24 -9.79 -1.43
N PHE A 184 -13.49 -8.73 -1.70
CA PHE A 184 -12.38 -8.72 -2.66
C PHE A 184 -11.03 -8.45 -2.02
N TYR A 185 -11.01 -8.14 -0.72
CA TYR A 185 -9.81 -7.76 -0.02
C TYR A 185 -9.86 -8.26 1.44
N PRO A 186 -8.79 -8.93 1.93
CA PRO A 186 -8.74 -9.41 3.30
C PRO A 186 -8.75 -8.22 4.28
N LEU A 187 -9.72 -8.22 5.19
CA LEU A 187 -9.90 -7.17 6.20
C LEU A 187 -10.04 -7.75 7.60
N GLY A 188 -9.79 -6.89 8.60
CA GLY A 188 -9.84 -7.28 10.00
C GLY A 188 -8.96 -8.49 10.31
N SER A 189 -9.51 -9.48 11.01
CA SER A 189 -8.80 -10.67 11.46
C SER A 189 -8.41 -11.63 10.33
N GLU A 190 -9.02 -11.55 9.14
CA GLU A 190 -8.58 -12.38 8.00
C GLU A 190 -7.14 -12.07 7.58
N GLN A 191 -6.65 -10.87 7.92
CA GLN A 191 -5.27 -10.47 7.67
C GLN A 191 -4.25 -11.24 8.55
N ASP A 192 -4.72 -11.86 9.63
CA ASP A 192 -3.90 -12.58 10.61
C ASP A 192 -3.88 -14.11 10.36
N ASN A 193 -4.66 -14.61 9.38
CA ASN A 193 -4.67 -16.02 8.98
C ASN A 193 -3.31 -16.48 8.42
N ASP A 194 -2.99 -17.76 8.57
CA ASP A 194 -1.78 -18.32 7.97
C ASP A 194 -1.85 -18.36 6.42
N PRO A 195 -0.70 -18.27 5.73
CA PRO A 195 -0.65 -18.39 4.27
C PRO A 195 -1.24 -19.71 3.78
N GLU A 196 -2.07 -19.64 2.75
CA GLU A 196 -2.52 -20.81 2.00
C GLU A 196 -1.89 -20.79 0.60
N PRO A 197 -0.81 -21.55 0.35
CA PRO A 197 -0.14 -21.55 -0.95
C PRO A 197 -1.10 -21.80 -2.11
N LYS A 198 -1.25 -20.79 -2.98
CA LYS A 198 -2.07 -20.81 -4.19
C LYS A 198 -1.30 -20.14 -5.31
N TRP A 199 -1.58 -20.56 -6.55
CA TRP A 199 -0.92 -19.99 -7.73
C TRP A 199 0.62 -20.10 -7.66
N THR A 200 1.15 -21.13 -6.99
CA THR A 200 2.57 -21.30 -6.63
C THR A 200 3.50 -21.20 -7.83
N LYS A 201 3.08 -21.73 -8.98
CA LYS A 201 3.77 -21.57 -10.28
C LYS A 201 4.21 -20.12 -10.53
N TYR A 202 3.34 -19.14 -10.27
CA TYR A 202 3.66 -17.73 -10.53
C TYR A 202 4.57 -17.13 -9.46
N TYR A 203 4.50 -17.61 -8.21
CA TYR A 203 5.48 -17.25 -7.18
C TYR A 203 6.86 -17.81 -7.53
N GLU A 204 6.93 -19.08 -7.97
CA GLU A 204 8.16 -19.77 -8.36
C GLU A 204 8.84 -19.08 -9.55
N GLU A 205 8.08 -18.77 -10.61
CA GLU A 205 8.58 -18.09 -11.81
C GLU A 205 9.07 -16.66 -11.54
N ALA A 206 8.50 -15.96 -10.56
CA ALA A 206 8.83 -14.58 -10.26
C ALA A 206 10.06 -14.45 -9.35
N THR A 207 10.93 -13.51 -9.70
CA THR A 207 12.01 -13.02 -8.84
C THR A 207 11.51 -11.89 -7.96
N VAL A 208 10.66 -10.99 -8.49
CA VAL A 208 10.06 -9.89 -7.72
C VAL A 208 8.60 -10.19 -7.41
N LEU A 209 8.24 -10.21 -6.13
CA LEU A 209 6.87 -10.29 -5.64
C LEU A 209 6.42 -8.90 -5.21
N ALA A 210 5.45 -8.31 -5.91
CA ALA A 210 5.01 -6.95 -5.68
C ALA A 210 3.53 -6.87 -5.31
N GLY A 211 3.15 -6.00 -4.38
CA GLY A 211 1.82 -6.08 -3.79
C GLY A 211 1.65 -5.38 -2.45
N ASP A 212 0.40 -5.26 -2.02
CA ASP A 212 0.13 -5.16 -0.59
C ASP A 212 0.65 -6.42 0.12
N PHE A 213 1.31 -6.25 1.26
CA PHE A 213 1.97 -7.36 1.94
C PHE A 213 0.97 -8.46 2.33
N VAL A 214 -0.25 -8.09 2.74
CA VAL A 214 -1.29 -9.06 3.12
C VAL A 214 -1.67 -9.91 1.91
N SER A 215 -1.82 -9.31 0.73
CA SER A 215 -2.12 -10.04 -0.50
C SER A 215 -0.98 -10.94 -0.96
N ILE A 216 0.28 -10.51 -0.82
CA ILE A 216 1.44 -11.37 -1.10
C ILE A 216 1.45 -12.55 -0.14
N ARG A 217 1.30 -12.28 1.16
CA ARG A 217 1.36 -13.26 2.25
C ARG A 217 0.26 -14.30 2.18
N ALA A 218 -0.95 -13.93 1.80
CA ALA A 218 -2.11 -14.83 1.78
C ALA A 218 -1.89 -16.12 0.98
N SER A 219 -1.02 -16.10 -0.04
CA SER A 219 -0.74 -17.26 -0.89
C SER A 219 0.75 -17.54 -1.07
N MET A 220 1.62 -16.96 -0.23
CA MET A 220 3.06 -17.15 -0.38
C MET A 220 3.50 -18.58 -0.04
N PRO A 221 4.44 -19.17 -0.80
CA PRO A 221 5.03 -20.48 -0.49
C PRO A 221 6.04 -20.38 0.67
N ASP A 222 6.46 -21.54 1.20
CA ASP A 222 7.46 -21.64 2.28
C ASP A 222 8.89 -21.32 1.83
N ASP A 223 9.21 -21.48 0.55
CA ASP A 223 10.51 -21.14 -0.01
C ASP A 223 10.45 -19.83 -0.82
N LEU A 224 11.13 -18.81 -0.30
CA LEU A 224 11.31 -17.50 -0.95
C LEU A 224 12.78 -17.22 -1.31
N LYS A 225 13.63 -18.26 -1.37
CA LYS A 225 15.06 -18.11 -1.71
C LYS A 225 15.29 -17.35 -3.01
N GLY A 226 16.19 -16.36 -2.93
CA GLY A 226 16.57 -15.51 -4.05
C GLY A 226 15.47 -14.55 -4.53
N LYS A 227 14.32 -14.48 -3.85
CA LYS A 227 13.22 -13.59 -4.21
C LYS A 227 13.38 -12.23 -3.55
N ILE A 228 12.76 -11.25 -4.20
CA ILE A 228 12.65 -9.87 -3.76
C ILE A 228 11.18 -9.59 -3.48
N VAL A 229 10.84 -9.06 -2.31
CA VAL A 229 9.48 -8.59 -2.01
C VAL A 229 9.46 -7.06 -2.07
N LEU A 230 8.64 -6.49 -2.94
CA LEU A 230 8.36 -5.05 -3.01
C LEU A 230 6.96 -4.76 -2.48
N THR A 231 6.88 -4.08 -1.34
CA THR A 231 5.60 -3.88 -0.65
C THR A 231 5.45 -2.49 0.00
N ASN A 232 4.33 -2.30 0.70
CA ASN A 232 3.95 -1.06 1.38
C ASN A 232 4.27 -1.12 2.87
N THR A 233 3.71 -2.06 3.62
CA THR A 233 3.82 -2.09 5.09
C THR A 233 4.17 -3.46 5.61
N THR A 234 5.16 -3.52 6.48
CA THR A 234 5.53 -4.73 7.22
C THR A 234 5.61 -4.44 8.72
N THR A 235 5.44 -5.48 9.52
CA THR A 235 5.73 -5.49 10.96
C THR A 235 7.01 -6.28 11.22
N ALA A 236 7.58 -6.19 12.43
CA ALA A 236 8.74 -7.00 12.81
C ALA A 236 8.48 -8.51 12.64
N LYS A 237 7.28 -8.98 13.01
CA LYS A 237 6.85 -10.38 12.80
C LYS A 237 6.90 -10.77 11.32
N ASN A 238 6.47 -9.88 10.43
CA ASN A 238 6.50 -10.16 8.99
C ASN A 238 7.92 -10.27 8.45
N VAL A 239 8.84 -9.43 8.94
CA VAL A 239 10.25 -9.50 8.51
C VAL A 239 10.89 -10.80 8.97
N GLU A 240 10.61 -11.27 10.19
CA GLU A 240 11.11 -12.56 10.66
C GLU A 240 10.57 -13.72 9.82
N GLU A 241 9.26 -13.74 9.59
CA GLU A 241 8.62 -14.76 8.74
C GLU A 241 9.23 -14.80 7.33
N LEU A 242 9.54 -13.64 6.73
CA LEU A 242 10.20 -13.57 5.44
C LEU A 242 11.66 -14.07 5.50
N ARG A 243 12.37 -13.79 6.60
CA ARG A 243 13.74 -14.26 6.81
C ARG A 243 13.79 -15.79 6.95
N GLU A 244 12.89 -16.36 7.75
CA GLU A 244 12.75 -17.81 7.94
C GLU A 244 12.46 -18.55 6.63
N ARG A 245 11.68 -17.92 5.74
CA ARG A 245 11.39 -18.41 4.38
C ARG A 245 12.54 -18.20 3.38
N GLY A 246 13.67 -17.63 3.80
CA GLY A 246 14.85 -17.44 2.97
C GLY A 246 14.76 -16.26 1.98
N LEU A 247 13.89 -15.28 2.21
CA LEU A 247 13.80 -14.10 1.34
C LEU A 247 15.17 -13.41 1.23
N HIS A 248 15.54 -12.97 0.02
CA HIS A 248 16.81 -12.28 -0.21
C HIS A 248 16.70 -10.78 0.11
N ILE A 249 15.80 -10.05 -0.57
CA ILE A 249 15.61 -8.60 -0.37
C ILE A 249 14.16 -8.27 -0.05
N LEU A 250 13.94 -7.50 1.01
CA LEU A 250 12.68 -6.85 1.32
C LEU A 250 12.78 -5.35 1.02
N VAL A 251 11.88 -4.84 0.19
CA VAL A 251 11.74 -3.42 -0.13
C VAL A 251 10.38 -2.91 0.36
N THR A 252 10.36 -1.88 1.18
CA THR A 252 9.15 -1.14 1.52
C THR A 252 9.16 0.26 0.94
N SER A 253 8.06 0.65 0.30
CA SER A 253 7.92 1.96 -0.36
C SER A 253 7.87 3.15 0.60
N THR A 254 7.59 2.93 1.88
CA THR A 254 7.68 3.94 2.94
C THR A 254 8.78 3.58 3.94
N PRO A 255 9.33 4.57 4.66
CA PRO A 255 10.38 4.33 5.66
C PRO A 255 9.84 3.55 6.86
N ARG A 256 10.76 2.87 7.57
CA ARG A 256 10.47 2.25 8.88
C ARG A 256 10.71 3.28 9.97
N LEU A 257 9.66 3.63 10.69
CA LEU A 257 9.74 4.48 11.88
C LEU A 257 9.57 3.58 13.11
N GLU A 258 10.55 3.60 14.02
CA GLU A 258 10.56 2.77 15.24
C GLU A 258 10.34 1.27 14.97
N GLY A 259 10.99 0.74 13.91
CA GLY A 259 10.90 -0.68 13.55
C GLY A 259 9.61 -1.08 12.83
N ARG A 260 8.73 -0.13 12.47
CA ARG A 260 7.50 -0.40 11.73
C ARG A 260 7.30 0.53 10.54
N THR A 261 6.77 -0.02 9.45
CA THR A 261 6.43 0.78 8.28
C THR A 261 5.00 1.33 8.41
N PHE A 262 4.85 2.65 8.32
CA PHE A 262 3.54 3.27 8.20
C PHE A 262 3.04 3.21 6.76
N GLY A 263 1.74 3.00 6.59
CA GLY A 263 1.11 2.99 5.27
C GLY A 263 1.13 4.36 4.60
N THR A 264 1.02 4.38 3.28
CA THR A 264 0.98 5.61 2.49
C THR A 264 -0.17 6.55 2.89
N ASN A 265 -1.27 6.01 3.42
CA ASN A 265 -2.37 6.81 3.97
C ASN A 265 -1.94 7.65 5.18
N VAL A 266 -1.13 7.08 6.08
CA VAL A 266 -0.63 7.75 7.27
C VAL A 266 0.43 8.77 6.89
N MET A 267 1.37 8.38 6.03
CA MET A 267 2.40 9.29 5.56
C MET A 267 1.81 10.47 4.79
N GLU A 268 0.82 10.24 3.92
CA GLU A 268 0.11 11.32 3.23
C GLU A 268 -0.60 12.23 4.24
N ALA A 269 -1.28 11.68 5.25
CA ALA A 269 -1.92 12.47 6.29
C ALA A 269 -0.91 13.33 7.06
N THR A 270 0.25 12.79 7.40
CA THR A 270 1.35 13.53 8.05
C THR A 270 1.85 14.68 7.16
N LEU A 271 2.11 14.43 5.87
CA LEU A 271 2.51 15.48 4.94
C LEU A 271 1.43 16.55 4.82
N ARG A 272 0.15 16.16 4.66
CA ARG A 272 -0.99 17.09 4.62
C ARG A 272 -1.05 17.94 5.89
N ALA A 273 -0.83 17.38 7.07
CA ALA A 273 -0.83 18.11 8.34
C ALA A 273 0.26 19.19 8.42
N LEU A 274 1.40 18.96 7.74
CA LEU A 274 2.55 19.87 7.72
C LEU A 274 2.48 20.92 6.61
N ILE A 275 1.72 20.69 5.54
CA ILE A 275 1.53 21.66 4.46
C ILE A 275 0.61 22.78 4.94
N ASP A 276 1.03 24.05 4.85
CA ASP A 276 0.20 25.19 5.24
C ASP A 276 -0.74 25.64 4.10
N LYS A 277 -1.64 24.73 3.71
CA LYS A 277 -2.70 24.95 2.72
C LYS A 277 -4.00 24.26 3.13
N PRO A 278 -5.17 24.79 2.73
CA PRO A 278 -6.43 24.05 2.77
C PRO A 278 -6.32 22.69 2.07
N ASP A 279 -6.99 21.65 2.59
CA ASP A 279 -6.85 20.26 2.10
C ASP A 279 -7.17 20.10 0.60
N ASP A 280 -8.15 20.88 0.11
CA ASP A 280 -8.62 20.91 -1.27
C ASP A 280 -7.69 21.70 -2.22
N GLN A 281 -6.70 22.41 -1.69
CA GLN A 281 -5.70 23.15 -2.44
C GLN A 281 -4.32 22.46 -2.45
N ILE A 282 -4.17 21.32 -1.78
CA ILE A 282 -2.93 20.54 -1.78
C ILE A 282 -2.78 19.81 -3.12
N THR A 283 -1.64 20.00 -3.77
CA THR A 283 -1.31 19.45 -5.08
C THR A 283 -0.22 18.38 -5.01
N GLU A 284 0.01 17.66 -6.12
CA GLU A 284 1.13 16.72 -6.24
C GLU A 284 2.49 17.41 -6.07
N ALA A 285 2.63 18.66 -6.54
CA ALA A 285 3.85 19.46 -6.36
C ALA A 285 4.14 19.75 -4.89
N ASP A 286 3.11 19.94 -4.07
CA ASP A 286 3.27 20.12 -2.62
C ASP A 286 3.76 18.83 -1.96
N PHE A 287 3.29 17.67 -2.41
CA PHE A 287 3.81 16.39 -1.92
C PHE A 287 5.26 16.16 -2.34
N LEU A 288 5.63 16.53 -3.56
CA LEU A 288 7.01 16.43 -4.03
C LEU A 288 7.96 17.29 -3.18
N ASP A 289 7.64 18.57 -2.95
CA ASP A 289 8.43 19.46 -2.07
C ASP A 289 8.58 18.86 -0.67
N MET A 290 7.47 18.38 -0.10
CA MET A 290 7.49 17.80 1.24
C MET A 290 8.32 16.51 1.32
N ILE A 291 8.26 15.64 0.31
CA ILE A 291 9.05 14.40 0.25
C ILE A 291 10.54 14.68 0.01
N GLU A 292 10.89 15.80 -0.64
CA GLU A 292 12.29 16.22 -0.77
C GLU A 292 12.86 16.75 0.55
N ARG A 293 12.04 17.48 1.33
CA ARG A 293 12.43 18.06 2.63
C ARG A 293 12.39 17.04 3.77
N ILE A 294 11.44 16.11 3.70
CA ILE A 294 11.32 14.95 4.58
C ILE A 294 11.63 13.75 3.70
N PRO A 295 12.90 13.31 3.60
CA PRO A 295 13.29 12.24 2.70
C PRO A 295 12.63 10.94 3.15
N LEU A 296 11.42 10.69 2.63
CA LEU A 296 10.66 9.47 2.81
C LEU A 296 11.31 8.40 1.93
N GLU A 297 12.49 7.98 2.34
CA GLU A 297 13.26 7.00 1.62
C GLU A 297 12.59 5.63 1.72
N PRO A 298 12.63 4.84 0.63
CA PRO A 298 12.29 3.43 0.72
C PRO A 298 13.28 2.74 1.65
N ASN A 299 12.82 1.67 2.30
CA ASN A 299 13.69 0.83 3.10
C ASN A 299 14.00 -0.46 2.33
N ILE A 300 15.29 -0.76 2.18
CA ILE A 300 15.81 -1.97 1.53
C ILE A 300 16.57 -2.77 2.57
N GLU A 301 16.06 -3.96 2.88
CA GLU A 301 16.67 -4.91 3.82
C GLU A 301 17.11 -6.16 3.07
N VAL A 302 18.42 -6.49 3.15
CA VAL A 302 18.93 -7.79 2.74
C VAL A 302 18.74 -8.75 3.91
N LEU A 303 17.92 -9.79 3.75
CA LEU A 303 17.58 -10.72 4.81
C LEU A 303 18.39 -12.02 4.78
N ASN A 304 18.82 -12.46 3.58
CA ASN A 304 19.67 -13.64 3.34
C ASN A 304 20.57 -13.45 2.13
#